data_AF-A0A8H3BZ97-F1
#
_entry.id   AF-A0A8H3BZ97-F1
#
_cell.length_a   1.000
_cell.length_b   1.000
_cell.length_c   1.000
_cell.angle_alpha   90.00
_cell.angle_beta   90.00
_cell.angle_gamma   90.00
#
_symmetry.space_group_name_H-M   'P 1'
#
loop_
_entity.id
_entity.type
_entity.pdbx_description
1 polymer ?
#
loop_
_entity_poly.entity_id
_entity_poly.type
_entity_poly.pdbx_seq_one_letter_code
_entity_poly.pdbx_strand_id
1 'polypeptide(L)'
;KLSEKLEEINHDSEQIKFRKDFLKVWLVKIFTADYNDHKTYEYLDRVGVMHTGKAGFKHREKKNPLFVDYAHCAILLGYVQGMLTSAVMGCDDLSDEVKATTVLAINKVMWIQNDLFARHYIKPFSSTVTPKTLGVDQRVWPA
;
A
#
# COMPACT_ATOMS: atom_id res chain seq x y z
N LYS A 1 -27.04 4.45 9.53
CA LYS A 1 -26.55 3.72 10.73
C LYS A 1 -25.40 2.82 10.27
N LEU A 2 -24.30 2.73 11.02
CA LEU A 2 -23.23 1.80 10.68
C LEU A 2 -23.69 0.36 10.99
N SER A 3 -23.42 -0.57 10.09
CA SER A 3 -23.70 -2.00 10.34
C SER A 3 -22.70 -2.50 11.38
N GLU A 4 -23.19 -3.21 12.38
CA GLU A 4 -22.37 -3.71 13.49
C GLU A 4 -21.91 -5.16 13.27
N LYS A 5 -22.65 -5.91 12.44
CA LYS A 5 -22.32 -7.30 12.09
C LYS A 5 -21.83 -7.41 10.66
N LEU A 6 -20.92 -8.36 10.42
CA LEU A 6 -20.32 -8.55 9.10
C LEU A 6 -21.36 -8.98 8.05
N GLU A 7 -22.34 -9.79 8.43
CA GLU A 7 -23.38 -10.31 7.52
C GLU A 7 -24.33 -9.20 7.05
N GLU A 8 -24.38 -8.08 7.77
CA GLU A 8 -25.18 -6.90 7.47
C GLU A 8 -24.43 -5.88 6.61
N ILE A 9 -23.16 -6.13 6.29
CA ILE A 9 -22.33 -5.28 5.45
C ILE A 9 -22.50 -5.67 3.98
N ASN A 10 -22.84 -4.69 3.15
CA ASN A 10 -22.92 -4.83 1.70
C ASN A 10 -22.32 -3.60 0.99
N HIS A 11 -22.35 -3.59 -0.33
CA HIS A 11 -21.74 -2.53 -1.14
C HIS A 11 -22.35 -1.14 -0.93
N ASP A 12 -23.57 -1.06 -0.40
CA ASP A 12 -24.33 0.16 -0.17
C ASP A 12 -24.27 0.62 1.30
N SER A 13 -23.65 -0.15 2.18
CA SER A 13 -23.43 0.25 3.58
C SER A 13 -22.58 1.52 3.66
N GLU A 14 -22.94 2.43 4.56
CA GLU A 14 -22.27 3.73 4.71
C GLU A 14 -20.77 3.59 5.02
N GLN A 15 -20.38 2.61 5.84
CA GLN A 15 -18.95 2.31 6.06
C GLN A 15 -18.21 1.90 4.78
N ILE A 16 -18.85 1.15 3.88
CA ILE A 16 -18.24 0.70 2.64
C ILE A 16 -18.12 1.85 1.64
N LYS A 17 -19.17 2.68 1.49
CA LYS A 17 -19.10 3.90 0.67
C LYS A 17 -17.97 4.82 1.12
N PHE A 18 -17.86 5.06 2.42
CA PHE A 18 -16.77 5.85 2.99
C PHE A 18 -15.39 5.29 2.61
N ARG A 19 -15.17 3.97 2.70
CA ARG A 19 -13.89 3.36 2.27
C ARG A 19 -13.66 3.46 0.76
N LYS A 20 -14.71 3.31 -0.06
CA LYS A 20 -14.63 3.48 -1.52
C LYS A 20 -14.19 4.90 -1.89
N ASP A 21 -14.66 5.92 -1.18
CA ASP A 21 -14.26 7.31 -1.47
C ASP A 21 -12.78 7.56 -1.16
N PHE A 22 -12.24 6.99 -0.07
CA PHE A 22 -10.79 7.03 0.17
C PHE A 22 -10.00 6.32 -0.93
N LEU A 23 -10.49 5.17 -1.41
CA LEU A 23 -9.85 4.43 -2.50
C LEU A 23 -9.83 5.24 -3.80
N LYS A 24 -10.90 5.98 -4.12
CA LYS A 24 -10.94 6.89 -5.29
C LYS A 24 -9.88 7.98 -5.18
N VAL A 25 -9.81 8.65 -4.03
CA VAL A 25 -8.82 9.73 -3.80
C VAL A 25 -7.39 9.19 -3.90
N TRP A 26 -7.15 8.01 -3.34
CA TRP A 26 -5.88 7.31 -3.47
C TRP A 26 -5.56 7.01 -4.94
N LEU A 27 -6.51 6.49 -5.71
CA LEU A 27 -6.30 6.16 -7.12
C LEU A 27 -5.92 7.39 -7.95
N VAL A 28 -6.62 8.51 -7.76
CA VAL A 28 -6.25 9.79 -8.39
C VAL A 28 -4.83 10.17 -8.01
N LYS A 29 -4.48 10.09 -6.72
CA LYS A 29 -3.14 10.44 -6.24
C LYS A 29 -2.05 9.55 -6.88
N ILE A 30 -2.31 8.27 -7.07
CA ILE A 30 -1.37 7.35 -7.74
C ILE A 30 -1.10 7.77 -9.19
N PHE A 31 -2.12 8.15 -9.93
CA PHE A 31 -1.93 8.51 -11.34
C PHE A 31 -1.39 9.92 -11.57
N THR A 32 -1.64 10.85 -10.64
CA THR A 32 -1.32 12.28 -10.85
C THR A 32 -0.21 12.79 -9.95
N ALA A 33 0.40 11.95 -9.12
CA ALA A 33 1.51 12.38 -8.27
C ALA A 33 2.78 12.62 -9.08
N ASP A 34 3.59 13.59 -8.62
CA ASP A 34 4.96 13.73 -9.07
C ASP A 34 5.84 12.76 -8.28
N TYR A 35 6.35 11.73 -8.96
CA TYR A 35 7.22 10.72 -8.38
C TYR A 35 8.68 11.16 -8.23
N ASN A 36 9.03 12.37 -8.68
CA ASN A 36 10.31 13.00 -8.37
C ASN A 36 10.30 13.76 -7.05
N ASP A 37 9.12 14.09 -6.51
CA ASP A 37 8.97 14.73 -5.20
C ASP A 37 8.92 13.67 -4.09
N HIS A 38 9.81 13.79 -3.10
CA HIS A 38 9.85 12.94 -1.91
C HIS A 38 8.50 12.89 -1.16
N LYS A 39 7.72 13.97 -1.19
CA LYS A 39 6.40 14.05 -0.54
C LYS A 39 5.41 13.01 -1.04
N THR A 40 5.56 12.54 -2.29
CA THR A 40 4.74 11.45 -2.82
C THR A 40 4.96 10.18 -2.00
N TYR A 41 6.21 9.82 -1.74
CA TYR A 41 6.55 8.63 -0.95
C TYR A 41 6.20 8.81 0.53
N GLU A 42 6.35 10.00 1.11
CA GLU A 42 5.88 10.28 2.47
C GLU A 42 4.36 10.06 2.61
N TYR A 43 3.59 10.49 1.61
CA TYR A 43 2.15 10.27 1.61
C TYR A 43 1.83 8.77 1.58
N LEU A 44 2.45 8.02 0.66
CA LEU A 44 2.25 6.57 0.54
C LEU A 44 2.63 5.82 1.83
N ASP A 45 3.74 6.22 2.46
CA ASP A 45 4.19 5.68 3.74
C ASP A 45 3.17 5.89 4.86
N ARG A 46 2.60 7.11 4.95
CA ARG A 46 1.56 7.45 5.93
C ARG A 46 0.27 6.66 5.72
N VAL A 47 -0.07 6.31 4.47
CA VAL A 47 -1.19 5.39 4.21
C VAL A 47 -0.90 4.02 4.83
N GLY A 48 0.33 3.50 4.71
CA GLY A 48 0.75 2.28 5.40
C GLY A 48 0.57 2.36 6.92
N VAL A 49 1.02 3.46 7.54
CA VAL A 49 0.84 3.72 8.98
C VAL A 49 -0.63 3.71 9.40
N MET A 50 -1.53 4.30 8.61
CA MET A 50 -2.97 4.37 8.93
C MET A 50 -3.63 2.99 9.09
N HIS A 51 -3.08 1.95 8.47
CA HIS A 51 -3.59 0.58 8.54
C HIS A 51 -3.09 -0.17 9.79
N THR A 52 -2.09 0.36 10.50
CA THR A 52 -1.55 -0.21 11.75
C THR A 52 -2.29 0.25 13.02
N GLY A 53 -3.37 1.01 12.87
CA GLY A 53 -4.09 1.67 13.97
C GLY A 53 -3.42 2.93 14.51
N LYS A 54 -2.20 3.27 14.07
CA LYS A 54 -1.54 4.53 14.40
C LYS A 54 -2.12 5.68 13.57
N ALA A 55 -2.06 6.89 14.12
CA ALA A 55 -2.45 8.09 13.39
C ALA A 55 -1.40 8.43 12.31
N GLY A 56 -1.63 7.99 11.07
CA GLY A 56 -0.75 8.34 9.94
C GLY A 56 -0.82 9.81 9.52
N PHE A 57 -1.82 10.56 9.97
CA PHE A 57 -2.00 11.99 9.70
C PHE A 57 -2.56 12.71 10.93
N LYS A 58 -2.18 13.99 11.16
CA LYS A 58 -2.63 14.79 12.32
C LYS A 58 -4.16 14.81 12.50
N HIS A 59 -4.91 14.92 11.39
CA HIS A 59 -6.38 14.95 11.43
C HIS A 59 -7.02 13.61 11.85
N ARG A 60 -6.23 12.53 11.99
CA ARG A 60 -6.68 11.18 12.39
C ARG A 60 -6.41 10.86 13.86
N GLU A 61 -5.70 11.70 14.61
CA GLU A 61 -5.33 11.42 16.01
C GLU A 61 -6.52 11.15 16.93
N LYS A 62 -7.68 11.78 16.65
CA LYS A 62 -8.92 11.60 17.43
C LYS A 62 -9.93 10.66 16.78
N LYS A 63 -9.55 9.96 15.70
CA LYS A 63 -10.43 9.03 14.98
C LYS A 63 -10.16 7.60 15.45
N ASN A 64 -11.20 6.76 15.41
CA ASN A 64 -11.06 5.34 15.75
C ASN A 64 -9.96 4.69 14.90
N PRO A 65 -9.06 3.91 15.54
CA PRO A 65 -7.97 3.26 14.85
C PRO A 65 -8.52 2.25 13.84
N LEU A 66 -7.85 2.15 12.69
CA LEU A 66 -8.11 1.12 11.69
C LEU A 66 -6.94 0.13 11.75
N PHE A 67 -7.25 -1.12 12.03
CA PHE A 67 -6.28 -2.21 11.99
C PHE A 67 -6.61 -3.10 10.79
N VAL A 68 -5.64 -3.28 9.91
CA VAL A 68 -5.73 -4.19 8.78
C VAL A 68 -4.44 -4.99 8.72
N ASP A 69 -4.55 -6.32 8.72
CA ASP A 69 -3.36 -7.16 8.59
C ASP A 69 -2.64 -6.89 7.28
N TYR A 70 -1.31 -6.90 7.31
CA TYR A 70 -0.48 -6.68 6.14
C TYR A 70 -0.83 -7.61 4.98
N ALA A 71 -1.15 -8.88 5.27
CA ALA A 71 -1.57 -9.85 4.26
C ALA A 71 -2.76 -9.32 3.41
N HIS A 72 -3.77 -8.72 4.05
CA HIS A 72 -4.92 -8.15 3.35
C HIS A 72 -4.55 -6.91 2.53
N CYS A 73 -3.62 -6.08 3.04
CA CYS A 73 -3.10 -4.94 2.27
C CYS A 73 -2.37 -5.41 1.01
N ALA A 74 -1.46 -6.37 1.14
CA ALA A 74 -0.67 -6.91 0.03
C ALA A 74 -1.56 -7.60 -1.01
N ILE A 75 -2.54 -8.40 -0.58
CA ILE A 75 -3.51 -9.05 -1.47
C ILE A 75 -4.31 -8.00 -2.26
N LEU A 76 -4.79 -6.95 -1.60
CA LEU A 76 -5.55 -5.90 -2.28
C LEU A 76 -4.70 -5.12 -3.28
N LEU A 77 -3.45 -4.79 -2.95
CA LEU A 77 -2.53 -4.13 -3.90
C LEU A 77 -2.25 -5.02 -5.12
N GLY A 78 -2.02 -6.32 -4.91
CA GLY A 78 -1.86 -7.28 -6.01
C GLY A 78 -3.11 -7.40 -6.89
N TYR A 79 -4.30 -7.40 -6.28
CA TYR A 79 -5.56 -7.39 -7.02
C TYR A 79 -5.72 -6.12 -7.87
N VAL A 80 -5.47 -4.93 -7.30
CA VAL A 80 -5.53 -3.66 -8.04
C VAL A 80 -4.51 -3.62 -9.16
N GLN A 81 -3.28 -4.09 -8.93
CA GLN A 81 -2.27 -4.22 -9.97
C GLN A 81 -2.76 -5.10 -11.13
N GLY A 82 -3.39 -6.24 -10.82
CA GLY A 82 -3.97 -7.13 -11.83
C GLY A 82 -5.05 -6.43 -12.65
N MET A 83 -6.00 -5.76 -11.99
CA MET A 83 -7.06 -5.01 -12.68
C MET A 83 -6.51 -3.91 -13.60
N LEU A 84 -5.53 -3.14 -13.13
CA LEU A 84 -4.91 -2.07 -13.93
C LEU A 84 -4.13 -2.63 -15.11
N THR A 85 -3.41 -3.74 -14.92
CA THR A 85 -2.73 -4.45 -16.00
C THR A 85 -3.72 -4.89 -17.07
N SER A 86 -4.81 -5.55 -16.69
CA SER A 86 -5.86 -5.98 -17.63
C SER A 86 -6.48 -4.80 -18.37
N ALA A 87 -6.75 -3.69 -17.68
CA ALA A 87 -7.32 -2.50 -18.31
C ALA A 87 -6.37 -1.90 -19.36
N VAL A 88 -5.08 -1.76 -19.05
CA VAL A 88 -4.08 -1.23 -19.99
C VAL A 88 -3.92 -2.14 -21.21
N MET A 89 -3.86 -3.46 -21.00
CA MET A 89 -3.70 -4.42 -22.10
C MET A 89 -4.92 -4.44 -23.03
N GLY A 90 -6.12 -4.22 -22.49
CA GLY A 90 -7.38 -4.15 -23.24
C GLY A 90 -7.64 -2.83 -23.98
N CYS A 91 -6.76 -1.84 -23.88
CA CYS A 91 -6.89 -0.60 -24.66
C CYS A 91 -6.38 -0.80 -26.09
N ASP A 92 -7.28 -0.98 -27.06
CA ASP A 92 -6.90 -1.24 -28.46
C ASP A 92 -6.21 -0.04 -29.14
N ASP A 93 -6.43 1.18 -28.64
CA ASP A 93 -5.88 2.42 -29.20
C ASP A 93 -4.43 2.72 -28.75
N LEU A 94 -3.83 1.88 -27.89
CA LEU A 94 -2.45 2.05 -27.41
C LEU A 94 -1.49 1.10 -28.12
N SER A 95 -0.30 1.59 -28.48
CA SER A 95 0.77 0.73 -28.98
C SER A 95 1.28 -0.23 -27.89
N ASP A 96 1.82 -1.37 -28.31
CA ASP A 96 2.39 -2.36 -27.39
C ASP A 96 3.50 -1.78 -26.51
N GLU A 97 4.30 -0.85 -27.06
CA GLU A 97 5.34 -0.14 -26.31
C GLU A 97 4.75 0.71 -25.18
N VAL A 98 3.68 1.47 -25.46
CA VAL A 98 2.98 2.28 -24.44
C VAL A 98 2.33 1.38 -23.39
N LYS A 99 1.71 0.26 -23.79
CA LYS A 99 1.15 -0.72 -22.86
C LYS A 99 2.22 -1.28 -21.93
N ALA A 100 3.33 -1.76 -22.49
CA ALA A 100 4.42 -2.36 -21.72
C ALA A 100 5.04 -1.37 -20.72
N THR A 101 5.36 -0.15 -21.18
CA THR A 101 5.93 0.89 -20.32
C THR A 101 4.96 1.31 -19.21
N THR A 102 3.67 1.39 -19.51
CA THR A 102 2.62 1.70 -18.52
C THR A 102 2.47 0.60 -17.47
N VAL A 103 2.43 -0.68 -17.88
CA VAL A 103 2.36 -1.82 -16.96
C VAL A 103 3.60 -1.87 -16.06
N LEU A 104 4.79 -1.61 -16.60
CA LEU A 104 6.02 -1.53 -15.80
C LEU A 104 5.96 -0.38 -14.78
N ALA A 105 5.42 0.78 -15.15
CA ALA A 105 5.22 1.90 -14.23
C ALA A 105 4.25 1.54 -13.10
N ILE A 106 3.10 0.93 -13.42
CA ILE A 106 2.13 0.44 -12.42
C ILE A 106 2.81 -0.55 -11.47
N ASN A 107 3.53 -1.53 -12.00
CA ASN A 107 4.24 -2.53 -11.20
C ASN A 107 5.19 -1.86 -10.19
N LYS A 108 6.02 -0.91 -10.63
CA LYS A 108 6.93 -0.17 -9.74
C LYS A 108 6.18 0.51 -8.60
N VAL A 109 5.11 1.23 -8.92
CA VAL A 109 4.33 1.96 -7.92
C VAL A 109 3.66 1.03 -6.91
N MET A 110 3.15 -0.12 -7.34
CA MET A 110 2.50 -1.09 -6.46
C MET A 110 3.51 -1.76 -5.52
N TRP A 111 4.69 -2.15 -6.04
CA TRP A 111 5.76 -2.71 -5.22
C TRP A 111 6.32 -1.71 -4.21
N ILE A 112 6.52 -0.46 -4.60
CA ILE A 112 6.97 0.61 -3.70
C ILE A 112 5.97 0.78 -2.55
N GLN A 113 4.67 0.82 -2.84
CA GLN A 113 3.65 0.93 -1.80
C GLN A 113 3.62 -0.30 -0.88
N ASN A 114 3.72 -1.49 -1.46
CA ASN A 114 3.73 -2.72 -0.69
C ASN A 114 4.90 -2.76 0.31
N ASP A 115 6.10 -2.37 -0.13
CA ASP A 115 7.28 -2.26 0.75
C ASP A 115 7.11 -1.17 1.83
N LEU A 116 6.63 0.02 1.43
CA LEU A 116 6.33 1.10 2.36
C LEU A 116 5.25 0.73 3.38
N PHE A 117 4.37 -0.22 3.08
CA PHE A 117 3.43 -0.75 4.07
C PHE A 117 4.16 -1.75 4.96
N ALA A 118 4.87 -2.71 4.37
CA ALA A 118 5.55 -3.80 5.07
C ALA A 118 6.48 -3.31 6.19
N ARG A 119 7.21 -2.21 6.00
CA ARG A 119 8.09 -1.61 7.03
C ARG A 119 7.39 -1.24 8.34
N HIS A 120 6.07 -1.09 8.35
CA HIS A 120 5.31 -0.79 9.58
C HIS A 120 4.76 -2.03 10.27
N TYR A 121 4.81 -3.20 9.60
CA TYR A 121 4.34 -4.49 10.13
C TYR A 121 5.48 -5.44 10.47
N ILE A 122 6.55 -5.41 9.68
CA ILE A 122 7.68 -6.33 9.81
C ILE A 122 8.77 -5.65 10.63
N LYS A 123 9.14 -6.26 11.76
CA LYS A 123 10.26 -5.77 12.57
C LYS A 123 11.57 -6.01 11.81
N PRO A 124 12.45 -5.02 11.68
CA PRO A 124 13.74 -5.22 11.04
C PRO A 124 14.58 -6.21 11.85
N PHE A 125 15.32 -7.10 11.18
CA PHE A 125 16.16 -8.09 11.84
C PHE A 125 17.15 -7.46 12.84
N SER A 126 17.69 -6.28 12.51
CA SER A 126 18.57 -5.50 13.39
C SER A 126 17.92 -5.10 14.72
N SER A 127 16.59 -5.01 14.80
CA SER A 127 15.87 -4.72 16.04
C SER A 127 15.76 -5.92 16.98
N THR A 128 16.05 -7.13 16.50
CA THR A 128 16.03 -8.38 17.29
C THR A 128 17.42 -8.86 17.69
N VAL A 129 18.48 -8.27 17.12
CA VAL A 129 19.87 -8.61 17.44
C VAL A 129 20.41 -7.61 18.47
N THR A 130 20.60 -8.06 19.71
CA THR A 130 21.47 -7.35 20.67
C THR A 130 22.84 -7.17 20.01
N PRO A 131 23.43 -5.96 19.99
CA PRO A 131 24.71 -5.71 19.32
C PRO A 131 25.84 -6.46 20.05
N LYS A 132 26.00 -7.75 19.74
CA LYS A 132 27.24 -8.47 20.01
C LYS A 132 28.09 -8.34 18.76
N THR A 133 29.12 -7.51 18.91
CA THR A 133 30.28 -7.32 18.01
C THR A 133 29.93 -6.93 16.58
N LEU A 134 30.12 -5.64 16.28
CA LEU A 134 30.29 -5.12 14.92
C LEU A 134 31.40 -5.91 14.21
N GLY A 135 31.02 -6.71 13.22
CA GLY A 135 31.97 -7.31 12.28
C GLY A 135 31.66 -8.79 12.01
N VAL A 136 31.38 -9.08 10.74
CA VAL A 136 31.12 -10.39 10.12
C VAL A 136 29.66 -10.87 10.21
N ASP A 137 28.92 -10.65 9.12
CA ASP A 137 27.65 -11.36 8.86
C ASP A 137 27.97 -12.78 8.39
N GLN A 138 27.84 -13.76 9.29
CA GLN A 138 28.07 -15.18 9.01
C GLN A 138 27.11 -15.79 7.97
N ARG A 139 26.06 -15.08 7.55
CA ARG A 139 25.18 -15.54 6.46
C ARG A 139 25.79 -15.25 5.08
N VAL A 140 26.68 -14.27 4.99
CA VAL A 140 27.30 -13.83 3.73
C VAL A 140 28.66 -14.49 3.53
N TRP A 141 29.39 -14.78 4.61
CA TRP A 141 30.63 -15.57 4.60
C TRP A 141 30.59 -16.67 5.66
N PRO A 142 30.12 -17.88 5.32
CA PRO A 142 30.37 -19.04 6.16
C PRO A 142 31.87 -19.39 6.11
N ALA A 143 32.44 -19.72 7.28
CA ALA A 143 33.81 -20.24 7.38
C ALA A 143 33.92 -21.66 6.81
#